data_AF-A0A2E3NBK6-F1
#
_entry.id   AF-A0A2E3NBK6-F1
#
_cell.length_a   1.000
_cell.length_b   1.000
_cell.length_c   1.000
_cell.angle_alpha   90.00
_cell.angle_beta   90.00
_cell.angle_gamma   90.00
#
_symmetry.space_group_name_H-M   'P 1'
#
loop_
_entity.id
_entity.type
_entity.pdbx_description
1 polymer ?
#
loop_
_entity_poly.entity_id
_entity_poly.type
_entity_poly.pdbx_seq_one_letter_code
_entity_poly.pdbx_strand_id
1 'polypeptide(L)'
;MNNWRIFLWMGAISWSLSSSAYATVSDWQAAARSLPDLLHQYSFDGITNEERTSDFKGNADLALRVFGSGTSDQLQLGVTGFDSSSDAVQTHRGPGTDNAEGAYLRAESITLGDSTSFEILFSPLAPEITGGQWNLGYIISTRSGNDRGYFLTQGGPLPSTGRRIESTIGNSHSDSNTTTVLESFIPGHWYYVAGSYTRGRNNVTWTNYVADLTLGQRNLTTVGPFTNSGGSYPLISTPLGIGGRWDAQESFSGLIDEVNFYNQALSSAVFQRHLSILLGDRINLEIRKENESLVLSWKSKASKRYNVRSSTDLLGDPSSWPIVAGLGNLAATPDENTIIIRQPPEPQRYFVIEEFQPPPQIYYFSDFEDGGAEWIPLINDQDAATTWELGTPSASTGPLTGADGSTRAWSTNLGDYGPNSNITLRSPSIDLSAASSAELSFSAFRDADGFGDAAAVRFLRSTDLTLLGDEIPIDMNVFDDDWRTIRIPLPEDSFGNSIIIEWNFISDDTPDAFSGLSLDNVTVSD
;
A
#
# COMPACT_ATOMS: atom_id res chain seq x y z
N MET A 1 -18.82 8.49 -10.82
CA MET A 1 -19.85 9.56 -10.69
C MET A 1 -20.15 9.73 -9.21
N ASN A 2 -19.52 10.73 -8.61
CA ASN A 2 -19.47 10.93 -7.16
C ASN A 2 -20.85 11.33 -6.63
N ASN A 3 -21.40 10.53 -5.72
CA ASN A 3 -22.71 10.82 -5.11
C ASN A 3 -22.53 11.81 -3.96
N TRP A 4 -22.52 13.09 -4.34
CA TRP A 4 -22.65 14.25 -3.48
C TRP A 4 -24.05 14.35 -2.94
N ARG A 5 -24.17 14.82 -1.70
CA ARG A 5 -25.39 14.66 -0.93
C ARG A 5 -25.82 16.09 -0.52
N ILE A 6 -26.97 16.49 -1.05
CA ILE A 6 -27.42 17.85 -1.35
C ILE A 6 -28.66 18.18 -0.49
N PHE A 7 -28.72 19.34 0.18
CA PHE A 7 -29.93 19.80 0.85
C PHE A 7 -30.58 20.99 0.14
N LEU A 8 -31.90 20.92 -0.06
CA LEU A 8 -32.78 21.97 -0.55
C LEU A 8 -33.77 22.34 0.56
N TRP A 9 -34.06 23.64 0.73
CA TRP A 9 -35.11 24.09 1.65
C TRP A 9 -36.30 24.66 0.88
N MET A 10 -37.39 23.88 0.84
CA MET A 10 -38.78 24.35 0.94
C MET A 10 -39.68 23.12 1.14
N GLY A 11 -40.25 22.99 2.33
CA GLY A 11 -41.22 21.93 2.66
C GLY A 11 -40.57 20.66 3.23
N ALA A 12 -41.09 20.21 4.37
CA ALA A 12 -40.65 19.01 5.06
C ALA A 12 -40.76 17.77 4.16
N ILE A 13 -39.65 17.39 3.54
CA ILE A 13 -39.42 16.07 2.98
C ILE A 13 -37.97 15.71 3.34
N SER A 14 -37.82 14.76 4.26
CA SER A 14 -36.54 14.21 4.67
C SER A 14 -35.90 13.46 3.50
N TRP A 15 -35.03 14.13 2.76
CA TRP A 15 -34.07 13.46 1.90
C TRP A 15 -32.73 13.49 2.63
N SER A 16 -32.42 12.38 3.31
CA SER A 16 -31.10 12.17 3.88
C SER A 16 -30.11 12.17 2.74
N LEU A 17 -29.31 13.21 2.66
CA LEU A 17 -28.21 13.26 1.75
C LEU A 17 -26.95 13.61 2.58
N SER A 18 -26.15 12.58 2.92
CA SER A 18 -24.78 12.54 3.52
C SER A 18 -23.52 12.61 2.60
N SER A 19 -22.64 13.57 2.87
CA SER A 19 -21.27 13.60 2.32
C SER A 19 -20.25 13.38 3.43
N SER A 20 -19.11 12.77 3.08
CA SER A 20 -18.54 11.67 3.83
C SER A 20 -17.03 11.54 3.75
N ALA A 21 -16.36 11.12 4.85
CA ALA A 21 -14.97 10.71 4.88
C ALA A 21 -14.73 9.74 3.76
N TYR A 22 -13.66 9.98 3.03
CA TYR A 22 -13.29 9.14 1.93
C TYR A 22 -12.45 7.99 2.50
N ALA A 23 -13.08 6.82 2.49
CA ALA A 23 -12.43 5.63 2.01
C ALA A 23 -11.68 5.87 0.70
N THR A 24 -10.51 5.28 0.59
CA THR A 24 -9.69 5.36 -0.62
C THR A 24 -9.06 4.01 -0.95
N VAL A 25 -8.54 3.86 -2.17
CA VAL A 25 -7.68 2.72 -2.54
C VAL A 25 -6.49 2.61 -1.59
N SER A 26 -5.85 3.72 -1.22
CA SER A 26 -4.73 3.70 -0.27
C SER A 26 -5.08 3.19 1.13
N ASP A 27 -6.28 3.47 1.64
CA ASP A 27 -6.76 2.90 2.91
C ASP A 27 -6.95 1.37 2.78
N TRP A 28 -7.46 0.90 1.65
CA TRP A 28 -7.60 -0.53 1.38
C TRP A 28 -6.23 -1.22 1.22
N GLN A 29 -5.28 -0.60 0.54
CA GLN A 29 -3.90 -1.10 0.43
C GLN A 29 -3.25 -1.29 1.80
N ALA A 30 -3.44 -0.35 2.72
CA ALA A 30 -2.95 -0.47 4.09
C ALA A 30 -3.65 -1.63 4.83
N ALA A 31 -4.98 -1.77 4.66
CA ALA A 31 -5.72 -2.87 5.24
C ALA A 31 -5.28 -4.25 4.70
N ALA A 32 -5.05 -4.36 3.38
CA ALA A 32 -4.52 -5.56 2.75
C ALA A 32 -3.14 -5.92 3.31
N ARG A 33 -2.24 -4.93 3.45
CA ARG A 33 -0.89 -5.12 4.03
C ARG A 33 -0.89 -5.58 5.48
N SER A 34 -1.94 -5.27 6.23
CA SER A 34 -2.09 -5.74 7.61
C SER A 34 -2.44 -7.23 7.71
N LEU A 35 -2.84 -7.88 6.62
CA LEU A 35 -3.13 -9.30 6.62
C LEU A 35 -1.80 -10.11 6.55
N PRO A 36 -1.56 -11.02 7.51
CA PRO A 36 -0.31 -11.78 7.57
C PRO A 36 -0.10 -12.69 6.36
N ASP A 37 -1.20 -13.07 5.69
CA ASP A 37 -1.18 -14.01 4.55
C ASP A 37 -1.04 -13.31 3.19
N LEU A 38 -0.84 -11.98 3.13
CA LEU A 38 -0.56 -11.28 1.87
C LEU A 38 0.78 -11.77 1.30
N LEU A 39 0.74 -12.30 0.08
CA LEU A 39 1.89 -12.84 -0.65
C LEU A 39 2.52 -11.81 -1.59
N HIS A 40 1.69 -11.18 -2.40
CA HIS A 40 2.11 -10.23 -3.43
C HIS A 40 1.14 -9.05 -3.44
N GLN A 41 1.69 -7.85 -3.60
CA GLN A 41 0.91 -6.62 -3.74
C GLN A 41 1.51 -5.77 -4.85
N TYR A 42 0.72 -5.54 -5.90
CA TYR A 42 1.07 -4.69 -7.02
C TYR A 42 0.15 -3.49 -7.04
N SER A 43 0.59 -2.36 -6.48
CA SER A 43 -0.27 -1.18 -6.38
C SER A 43 -0.29 -0.31 -7.63
N PHE A 44 0.79 -0.36 -8.43
CA PHE A 44 1.04 0.56 -9.54
C PHE A 44 1.26 2.01 -9.15
N ASP A 45 1.38 2.27 -7.85
CA ASP A 45 1.71 3.58 -7.28
C ASP A 45 3.21 3.83 -7.34
N GLY A 46 3.57 5.11 -7.45
CA GLY A 46 4.98 5.52 -7.42
C GLY A 46 5.23 6.75 -8.28
N ILE A 47 6.41 7.31 -8.14
CA ILE A 47 6.90 8.40 -8.98
C ILE A 47 7.63 7.81 -10.19
N THR A 48 8.42 6.76 -9.95
CA THR A 48 9.22 6.07 -10.97
C THR A 48 8.50 4.85 -11.54
N ASN A 49 8.92 4.37 -12.71
CA ASN A 49 8.31 3.17 -13.28
C ASN A 49 8.70 1.92 -12.49
N GLU A 50 9.89 1.91 -11.90
CA GLU A 50 10.38 0.88 -11.01
C GLU A 50 9.42 0.71 -9.84
N GLU A 51 9.14 1.78 -9.08
CA GLU A 51 8.18 1.77 -7.97
C GLU A 51 6.79 1.27 -8.40
N ARG A 52 6.29 1.75 -9.55
CA ARG A 52 4.98 1.34 -10.09
C ARG A 52 4.91 -0.10 -10.57
N THR A 53 6.05 -0.78 -10.66
CA THR A 53 6.11 -2.20 -11.06
C THR A 53 6.61 -3.11 -9.95
N SER A 54 6.96 -2.55 -8.79
CA SER A 54 7.42 -3.31 -7.64
C SER A 54 6.33 -4.18 -7.04
N ASP A 55 6.74 -5.34 -6.54
CA ASP A 55 5.96 -6.14 -5.62
C ASP A 55 6.21 -5.66 -4.19
N PHE A 56 5.26 -4.93 -3.62
CA PHE A 56 5.41 -4.30 -2.30
C PHE A 56 5.44 -5.28 -1.11
N LYS A 57 5.07 -6.54 -1.35
CA LYS A 57 5.04 -7.57 -0.29
C LYS A 57 5.98 -8.73 -0.54
N GLY A 58 6.05 -9.18 -1.79
CA GLY A 58 6.94 -10.26 -2.21
C GLY A 58 8.25 -9.73 -2.79
N ASN A 59 8.75 -10.44 -3.79
CA ASN A 59 9.99 -10.12 -4.52
C ASN A 59 9.82 -10.35 -6.03
N ALA A 60 8.58 -10.40 -6.50
CA ALA A 60 8.23 -10.77 -7.86
C ALA A 60 7.81 -9.54 -8.66
N ASP A 61 8.75 -8.59 -8.82
CA ASP A 61 8.53 -7.35 -9.54
C ASP A 61 8.05 -7.61 -10.98
N LEU A 62 7.19 -6.71 -11.45
CA LEU A 62 6.63 -6.74 -12.78
C LEU A 62 7.61 -6.12 -13.77
N ALA A 63 7.62 -6.67 -14.98
CA ALA A 63 8.35 -6.11 -16.09
C ALA A 63 7.42 -5.98 -17.30
N LEU A 64 7.58 -4.88 -18.05
CA LEU A 64 6.84 -4.62 -19.28
C LEU A 64 7.15 -5.70 -20.33
N ARG A 65 6.09 -6.17 -21.01
CA ARG A 65 6.17 -7.10 -22.13
C ARG A 65 5.39 -6.54 -23.31
N VAL A 66 6.00 -6.59 -24.48
CA VAL A 66 5.38 -6.25 -25.77
C VAL A 66 5.43 -7.45 -26.71
N PHE A 67 4.48 -7.52 -27.63
CA PHE A 67 4.49 -8.52 -28.69
C PHE A 67 3.89 -7.98 -29.99
N GLY A 68 4.14 -8.70 -31.08
CA GLY A 68 3.66 -8.31 -32.40
C GLY A 68 4.24 -6.96 -32.81
N SER A 69 3.38 -6.04 -33.26
CA SER A 69 3.75 -4.64 -33.54
C SER A 69 3.65 -3.71 -32.33
N GLY A 70 3.44 -4.25 -31.13
CA GLY A 70 3.29 -3.45 -29.90
C GLY A 70 4.57 -2.70 -29.53
N THR A 71 4.40 -1.54 -28.89
CA THR A 71 5.51 -0.72 -28.38
C THR A 71 5.37 -0.48 -26.89
N SER A 72 6.49 -0.14 -26.23
CA SER A 72 6.49 0.16 -24.78
C SER A 72 5.56 1.29 -24.42
N ASP A 73 5.47 2.32 -25.26
CA ASP A 73 4.70 3.54 -25.02
C ASP A 73 3.18 3.31 -25.01
N GLN A 74 2.73 2.13 -25.47
CA GLN A 74 1.32 1.74 -25.43
C GLN A 74 0.89 1.22 -24.06
N LEU A 75 1.84 0.80 -23.21
CA LEU A 75 1.58 0.53 -21.80
C LEU A 75 1.81 1.82 -21.02
N GLN A 76 0.79 2.29 -20.32
CA GLN A 76 0.87 3.54 -19.55
C GLN A 76 0.87 3.22 -18.06
N LEU A 77 1.93 3.61 -17.36
CA LEU A 77 2.02 3.58 -15.91
C LEU A 77 1.70 4.98 -15.36
N GLY A 78 1.19 5.07 -14.12
CA GLY A 78 0.89 6.36 -13.49
C GLY A 78 -0.35 7.05 -14.07
N VAL A 79 -1.28 6.26 -14.62
CA VAL A 79 -2.61 6.77 -15.00
C VAL A 79 -3.44 6.86 -13.74
N THR A 80 -4.32 7.85 -13.59
CA THR A 80 -5.19 7.92 -12.40
C THR A 80 -5.97 6.62 -12.20
N GLY A 81 -5.90 6.08 -10.97
CA GLY A 81 -6.58 4.87 -10.56
C GLY A 81 -8.09 5.00 -10.42
N PHE A 82 -8.68 4.11 -9.63
CA PHE A 82 -10.11 4.16 -9.30
C PHE A 82 -10.48 5.46 -8.58
N ASP A 83 -9.60 5.93 -7.68
CA ASP A 83 -9.71 7.24 -7.05
C ASP A 83 -8.38 7.99 -7.10
N SER A 84 -8.32 9.19 -6.50
CA SER A 84 -7.13 10.05 -6.54
C SER A 84 -6.01 9.63 -5.59
N SER A 85 -6.18 8.55 -4.84
CA SER A 85 -5.18 8.05 -3.89
C SER A 85 -4.27 6.97 -4.47
N SER A 86 -4.59 6.45 -5.65
CA SER A 86 -3.83 5.41 -6.34
C SER A 86 -3.62 5.75 -7.82
N ASP A 87 -2.59 5.14 -8.37
CA ASP A 87 -2.31 5.05 -9.79
C ASP A 87 -2.73 3.67 -10.33
N ALA A 88 -2.99 3.63 -11.63
CA ALA A 88 -3.28 2.43 -12.41
C ALA A 88 -2.25 2.25 -13.52
N VAL A 89 -2.21 1.02 -14.03
CA VAL A 89 -1.62 0.71 -15.33
C VAL A 89 -2.73 0.59 -16.39
N GLN A 90 -2.51 1.19 -17.55
CA GLN A 90 -3.29 0.93 -18.75
C GLN A 90 -2.57 -0.07 -19.65
N THR A 91 -3.16 -1.24 -19.85
CA THR A 91 -2.64 -2.25 -20.77
C THR A 91 -3.22 -2.11 -22.16
N HIS A 92 -2.50 -2.61 -23.16
CA HIS A 92 -2.83 -2.40 -24.56
C HIS A 92 -3.10 -3.71 -25.30
N ARG A 93 -4.16 -3.70 -26.09
CA ARG A 93 -4.42 -4.68 -27.15
C ARG A 93 -4.71 -3.91 -28.43
N GLY A 94 -3.89 -4.12 -29.45
CA GLY A 94 -4.10 -3.51 -30.76
C GLY A 94 -5.19 -4.20 -31.58
N PRO A 95 -5.53 -3.64 -32.75
CA PRO A 95 -6.50 -4.25 -33.66
C PRO A 95 -5.92 -5.50 -34.33
N GLY A 96 -6.80 -6.42 -34.75
CA GLY A 96 -6.43 -7.58 -35.55
C GLY A 96 -6.41 -8.89 -34.76
N THR A 97 -5.52 -9.82 -35.17
CA THR A 97 -5.43 -11.16 -34.57
C THR A 97 -4.97 -11.09 -33.12
N ASP A 98 -5.19 -12.15 -32.35
CA ASP A 98 -4.90 -12.15 -30.90
C ASP A 98 -3.47 -11.75 -30.56
N ASN A 99 -2.52 -12.09 -31.45
CA ASN A 99 -1.09 -11.84 -31.34
C ASN A 99 -0.55 -10.70 -32.21
N ALA A 100 -1.43 -9.89 -32.79
CA ALA A 100 -1.01 -8.84 -33.71
C ALA A 100 -0.22 -7.73 -33.00
N GLU A 101 -0.68 -7.31 -31.82
CA GLU A 101 -0.14 -6.13 -31.14
C GLU A 101 -0.64 -6.08 -29.69
N GLY A 102 0.28 -5.92 -28.74
CA GLY A 102 -0.10 -5.70 -27.35
C GLY A 102 1.06 -5.38 -26.43
N ALA A 103 0.72 -4.82 -25.27
CA ALA A 103 1.64 -4.48 -24.20
C ALA A 103 0.99 -4.75 -22.83
N TYR A 104 1.70 -5.42 -21.94
CA TYR A 104 1.20 -5.86 -20.62
C TYR A 104 2.36 -6.00 -19.61
N LEU A 105 2.04 -6.33 -18.34
CA LEU A 105 3.03 -6.54 -17.28
C LEU A 105 3.20 -8.02 -16.95
N ARG A 106 4.43 -8.43 -16.65
CA ARG A 106 4.75 -9.81 -16.27
C ARG A 106 5.73 -9.87 -15.11
N ALA A 107 5.39 -10.61 -14.06
CA ALA A 107 6.39 -11.08 -13.10
C ALA A 107 7.06 -12.36 -13.64
N GLU A 108 8.38 -12.48 -13.51
CA GLU A 108 9.11 -13.66 -14.00
C GLU A 108 8.65 -14.94 -13.31
N SER A 109 8.35 -14.89 -12.02
CA SER A 109 7.72 -16.00 -11.34
C SER A 109 7.07 -15.62 -10.03
N ILE A 110 5.93 -16.23 -9.74
CA ILE A 110 5.29 -16.28 -8.43
C ILE A 110 5.11 -17.74 -8.00
N THR A 111 4.91 -17.98 -6.69
CA THR A 111 4.54 -19.29 -6.16
C THR A 111 3.25 -19.18 -5.35
N LEU A 112 2.23 -19.95 -5.74
CA LEU A 112 0.93 -19.98 -5.05
C LEU A 112 0.83 -21.23 -4.16
N GLY A 113 0.15 -21.10 -3.01
CA GLY A 113 -0.11 -22.21 -2.11
C GLY A 113 -1.30 -23.09 -2.50
N ASP A 114 -1.54 -24.17 -1.74
CA ASP A 114 -2.71 -25.06 -1.91
C ASP A 114 -4.05 -24.35 -1.63
N SER A 115 -4.01 -23.18 -1.01
CA SER A 115 -5.11 -22.23 -0.99
C SER A 115 -4.59 -20.85 -1.33
N THR A 116 -5.32 -20.13 -2.14
CA THR A 116 -4.94 -18.78 -2.55
C THR A 116 -6.19 -17.92 -2.69
N SER A 117 -6.03 -16.62 -2.48
CA SER A 117 -7.04 -15.64 -2.85
C SER A 117 -6.39 -14.53 -3.66
N PHE A 118 -7.20 -13.84 -4.45
CA PHE A 118 -6.79 -12.58 -5.06
C PHE A 118 -7.84 -11.50 -4.85
N GLU A 119 -7.40 -10.26 -4.96
CA GLU A 119 -8.25 -9.07 -5.09
C GLU A 119 -7.67 -8.16 -6.19
N ILE A 120 -8.54 -7.47 -6.93
CA ILE A 120 -8.16 -6.55 -8.01
C ILE A 120 -9.20 -5.44 -8.20
N LEU A 121 -8.74 -4.23 -8.55
CA LEU A 121 -9.57 -3.25 -9.26
C LEU A 121 -9.18 -3.24 -10.74
N PHE A 122 -10.19 -3.29 -11.61
CA PHE A 122 -9.95 -3.14 -13.04
C PHE A 122 -11.12 -2.48 -13.75
N SER A 123 -10.82 -1.88 -14.89
CA SER A 123 -11.78 -1.23 -15.77
C SER A 123 -11.55 -1.68 -17.22
N PRO A 124 -12.42 -2.55 -17.77
CA PRO A 124 -12.38 -2.90 -19.19
C PRO A 124 -12.61 -1.68 -20.05
N LEU A 125 -11.80 -1.47 -21.10
CA LEU A 125 -12.00 -0.38 -22.05
C LEU A 125 -12.66 -0.84 -23.35
N ALA A 126 -12.54 -2.13 -23.68
CA ALA A 126 -13.18 -2.73 -24.84
C ALA A 126 -14.47 -3.49 -24.44
N PRO A 127 -15.63 -3.23 -25.08
CA PRO A 127 -16.88 -3.96 -24.79
C PRO A 127 -16.81 -5.43 -25.21
N GLU A 128 -15.91 -5.76 -26.15
CA GLU A 128 -15.63 -7.12 -26.56
C GLU A 128 -14.17 -7.26 -27.02
N ILE A 129 -13.57 -8.42 -26.78
CA ILE A 129 -12.35 -8.82 -27.47
C ILE A 129 -12.74 -9.45 -28.80
N THR A 130 -12.25 -8.90 -29.90
CA THR A 130 -12.61 -9.33 -31.26
C THR A 130 -11.44 -9.22 -32.23
N GLY A 131 -11.61 -9.74 -33.44
CA GLY A 131 -10.62 -9.76 -34.53
C GLY A 131 -9.62 -10.92 -34.47
N GLY A 132 -9.61 -11.67 -33.36
CA GLY A 132 -8.75 -12.82 -33.12
C GLY A 132 -9.36 -14.16 -33.53
N GLN A 133 -8.52 -15.19 -33.53
CA GLN A 133 -8.97 -16.58 -33.63
C GLN A 133 -9.67 -17.02 -32.33
N TRP A 134 -9.18 -16.53 -31.20
CA TRP A 134 -9.60 -16.94 -29.86
C TRP A 134 -10.42 -15.89 -29.15
N ASN A 135 -10.22 -14.59 -29.45
CA ASN A 135 -10.98 -13.50 -28.85
C ASN A 135 -10.92 -13.52 -27.30
N LEU A 136 -9.69 -13.58 -26.79
CA LEU A 136 -9.37 -13.63 -25.36
C LEU A 136 -8.50 -12.44 -24.96
N GLY A 137 -8.84 -11.81 -23.84
CA GLY A 137 -8.00 -10.84 -23.15
C GLY A 137 -7.72 -11.34 -21.74
N TYR A 138 -6.46 -11.49 -21.35
CA TYR A 138 -6.11 -12.02 -20.02
C TYR A 138 -5.88 -10.85 -19.05
N ILE A 139 -6.56 -10.86 -17.91
CA ILE A 139 -6.48 -9.79 -16.92
C ILE A 139 -5.50 -10.18 -15.82
N ILE A 140 -5.69 -11.36 -15.22
CA ILE A 140 -4.74 -11.98 -14.29
C ILE A 140 -4.59 -13.43 -14.71
N SER A 141 -3.36 -13.84 -15.05
CA SER A 141 -3.13 -15.19 -15.56
C SER A 141 -1.79 -15.80 -15.18
N THR A 142 -1.82 -17.09 -14.85
CA THR A 142 -0.64 -17.94 -14.77
C THR A 142 -0.96 -19.35 -15.29
N ARG A 143 0.06 -20.10 -15.68
CA ARG A 143 -0.10 -21.44 -16.29
C ARG A 143 1.17 -22.27 -16.14
N SER A 144 1.04 -23.57 -16.02
CA SER A 144 2.16 -24.51 -16.16
C SER A 144 1.67 -25.76 -16.86
N GLY A 145 2.25 -26.06 -18.01
CA GLY A 145 1.76 -27.14 -18.88
C GLY A 145 0.27 -26.96 -19.21
N ASN A 146 -0.59 -27.78 -18.64
CA ASN A 146 -2.03 -27.68 -18.81
C ASN A 146 -2.76 -27.09 -17.60
N ASP A 147 -2.12 -26.96 -16.44
CA ASP A 147 -2.74 -26.35 -15.27
C ASP A 147 -2.81 -24.84 -15.43
N ARG A 148 -4.04 -24.29 -15.39
CA ARG A 148 -4.36 -22.89 -15.63
C ARG A 148 -4.81 -22.24 -14.33
N GLY A 149 -4.18 -21.11 -14.02
CA GLY A 149 -4.65 -20.12 -13.05
C GLY A 149 -5.06 -18.88 -13.83
N TYR A 150 -6.09 -18.99 -14.67
CA TYR A 150 -6.64 -17.84 -15.39
C TYR A 150 -7.69 -17.21 -14.49
N PHE A 151 -7.23 -16.48 -13.48
CA PHE A 151 -8.06 -15.93 -12.42
C PHE A 151 -9.14 -15.01 -12.99
N LEU A 152 -8.78 -14.16 -13.96
CA LEU A 152 -9.71 -13.35 -14.73
C LEU A 152 -9.30 -13.25 -16.20
N THR A 153 -10.27 -13.48 -17.08
CA THR A 153 -10.17 -13.27 -18.53
C THR A 153 -11.39 -12.53 -19.05
N GLN A 154 -11.22 -11.65 -20.03
CA GLN A 154 -12.28 -11.17 -20.89
C GLN A 154 -12.45 -12.14 -22.07
N GLY A 155 -13.56 -12.86 -22.08
CA GLY A 155 -13.76 -14.01 -22.96
C GLY A 155 -13.45 -15.34 -22.27
N GLY A 156 -13.79 -16.42 -22.97
CA GLY A 156 -13.96 -17.74 -22.38
C GLY A 156 -13.58 -18.93 -23.25
N PRO A 157 -13.94 -20.15 -22.83
CA PRO A 157 -13.84 -21.34 -23.64
C PRO A 157 -14.35 -21.12 -25.06
N LEU A 158 -13.70 -21.80 -25.99
CA LEU A 158 -13.87 -21.49 -27.41
C LEU A 158 -15.15 -22.14 -27.98
N PRO A 159 -15.89 -21.42 -28.83
CA PRO A 159 -15.61 -20.07 -29.33
C PRO A 159 -15.95 -18.96 -28.31
N SER A 160 -14.98 -18.08 -28.03
CA SER A 160 -15.18 -16.92 -27.17
C SER A 160 -15.91 -15.79 -27.91
N THR A 161 -16.82 -15.12 -27.19
CA THR A 161 -17.42 -13.86 -27.66
C THR A 161 -16.63 -12.62 -27.22
N GLY A 162 -15.70 -12.77 -26.27
CA GLY A 162 -14.94 -11.65 -25.69
C GLY A 162 -15.77 -10.66 -24.86
N ARG A 163 -17.03 -10.96 -24.53
CA ARG A 163 -18.02 -10.02 -23.94
C ARG A 163 -18.29 -10.22 -22.45
N ARG A 164 -17.64 -11.21 -21.84
CA ARG A 164 -17.86 -11.64 -20.45
C ARG A 164 -16.54 -11.63 -19.71
N ILE A 165 -16.58 -11.48 -18.39
CA ILE A 165 -15.41 -11.75 -17.55
C ILE A 165 -15.57 -13.12 -16.93
N GLU A 166 -14.54 -13.95 -17.01
CA GLU A 166 -14.58 -15.35 -16.60
C GLU A 166 -13.35 -15.74 -15.79
N SER A 167 -13.45 -16.83 -15.02
CA SER A 167 -12.36 -17.44 -14.28
C SER A 167 -12.23 -18.89 -14.69
N THR A 168 -11.05 -19.30 -15.16
CA THR A 168 -10.78 -20.68 -15.59
C THR A 168 -9.65 -21.28 -14.78
N ILE A 169 -9.96 -22.34 -14.04
CA ILE A 169 -8.99 -23.07 -13.22
C ILE A 169 -8.99 -24.54 -13.58
N GLY A 170 -7.81 -25.11 -13.83
CA GLY A 170 -7.63 -26.54 -14.06
C GLY A 170 -6.84 -26.88 -15.31
N ASN A 171 -6.90 -28.15 -15.71
CA ASN A 171 -6.07 -28.73 -16.78
C ASN A 171 -6.52 -28.38 -18.22
N SER A 172 -7.57 -27.60 -18.39
CA SER A 172 -8.13 -27.22 -19.70
C SER A 172 -8.88 -25.88 -19.61
N HIS A 173 -8.99 -25.16 -20.74
CA HIS A 173 -9.87 -24.00 -20.88
C HIS A 173 -11.18 -24.44 -21.53
N SER A 174 -11.99 -25.13 -20.74
CA SER A 174 -13.28 -25.70 -21.14
C SER A 174 -14.36 -25.25 -20.16
N ASP A 175 -15.63 -25.29 -20.59
CA ASP A 175 -16.78 -24.90 -19.75
C ASP A 175 -16.76 -25.59 -18.37
N SER A 176 -16.30 -26.84 -18.33
CA SER A 176 -16.23 -27.65 -17.11
C SER A 176 -15.19 -27.17 -16.08
N ASN A 177 -14.32 -26.24 -16.48
CA ASN A 177 -13.27 -25.63 -15.69
C ASN A 177 -13.44 -24.09 -15.59
N THR A 178 -14.53 -23.54 -16.11
CA THR A 178 -14.73 -22.10 -16.23
C THR A 178 -16.02 -21.65 -15.53
N THR A 179 -15.95 -20.54 -14.81
CA THR A 179 -17.13 -19.83 -14.29
C THR A 179 -17.19 -18.43 -14.90
N THR A 180 -18.39 -17.98 -15.26
CA THR A 180 -18.62 -16.59 -15.66
C THR A 180 -18.72 -15.72 -14.40
N VAL A 181 -17.79 -14.76 -14.26
CA VAL A 181 -17.70 -13.83 -13.12
C VAL A 181 -18.57 -12.60 -13.36
N LEU A 182 -18.55 -12.07 -14.59
CA LEU A 182 -19.46 -11.02 -15.05
C LEU A 182 -20.09 -11.45 -16.37
N GLU A 183 -21.41 -11.65 -16.37
CA GLU A 183 -22.20 -11.96 -17.57
C GLU A 183 -22.20 -10.79 -18.57
N SER A 184 -22.03 -9.57 -18.05
CA SER A 184 -21.86 -8.33 -18.81
C SER A 184 -21.16 -7.28 -17.96
N PHE A 185 -20.44 -6.35 -18.60
CA PHE A 185 -19.82 -5.19 -17.97
C PHE A 185 -19.98 -3.96 -18.87
N ILE A 186 -19.74 -2.78 -18.32
CA ILE A 186 -19.78 -1.51 -19.06
C ILE A 186 -18.33 -1.03 -19.21
N PRO A 187 -17.84 -0.77 -20.43
CA PRO A 187 -16.51 -0.21 -20.61
C PRO A 187 -16.31 1.10 -19.84
N GLY A 188 -15.17 1.23 -19.17
CA GLY A 188 -14.83 2.37 -18.33
C GLY A 188 -15.37 2.28 -16.89
N HIS A 189 -16.25 1.32 -16.57
CA HIS A 189 -16.61 1.07 -15.18
C HIS A 189 -15.47 0.35 -14.44
N TRP A 190 -15.19 0.82 -13.24
CA TRP A 190 -14.34 0.14 -12.27
C TRP A 190 -15.09 -0.95 -11.52
N TYR A 191 -14.49 -2.13 -11.46
CA TYR A 191 -14.98 -3.30 -10.73
C TYR A 191 -13.97 -3.71 -9.67
N TYR A 192 -14.46 -3.96 -8.46
CA TYR A 192 -13.74 -4.73 -7.46
C TYR A 192 -14.09 -6.19 -7.63
N VAL A 193 -13.08 -7.02 -7.88
CA VAL A 193 -13.24 -8.47 -7.97
C VAL A 193 -12.26 -9.16 -7.05
N ALA A 194 -12.78 -10.13 -6.30
CA ALA A 194 -11.99 -10.99 -5.46
C ALA A 194 -12.32 -12.46 -5.73
N GLY A 195 -11.46 -13.36 -5.29
CA GLY A 195 -11.75 -14.78 -5.34
C GLY A 195 -10.92 -15.59 -4.37
N SER A 196 -11.50 -16.67 -3.86
CA SER A 196 -10.82 -17.61 -2.98
C SER A 196 -10.87 -19.01 -3.54
N TYR A 197 -9.72 -19.66 -3.59
CA TYR A 197 -9.46 -20.91 -4.29
C TYR A 197 -8.86 -21.90 -3.31
N THR A 198 -9.43 -23.10 -3.25
CA THR A 198 -8.95 -24.18 -2.39
C THR A 198 -8.75 -25.43 -3.24
N ARG A 199 -7.53 -25.95 -3.21
CA ARG A 199 -7.17 -27.17 -3.91
C ARG A 199 -7.67 -28.42 -3.18
N GLY A 200 -8.35 -29.27 -3.91
CA GLY A 200 -8.58 -30.67 -3.56
C GLY A 200 -7.56 -31.58 -4.24
N ARG A 201 -7.73 -32.90 -4.11
CA ARG A 201 -6.75 -33.88 -4.62
C ARG A 201 -6.47 -33.75 -6.13
N ASN A 202 -7.51 -33.50 -6.94
CA ASN A 202 -7.44 -33.44 -8.41
C ASN A 202 -8.29 -32.30 -8.99
N ASN A 203 -8.78 -31.39 -8.15
CA ASN A 203 -9.68 -30.31 -8.52
C ASN A 203 -9.39 -29.09 -7.66
N VAL A 204 -10.00 -27.97 -8.01
CA VAL A 204 -10.00 -26.74 -7.23
C VAL A 204 -11.45 -26.33 -7.06
N THR A 205 -11.81 -25.93 -5.85
CA THR A 205 -13.09 -25.28 -5.56
C THR A 205 -12.83 -23.81 -5.32
N TRP A 206 -13.61 -22.93 -5.93
CA TRP A 206 -13.45 -21.50 -5.74
C TRP A 206 -14.76 -20.74 -5.75
N THR A 207 -14.72 -19.54 -5.19
CA THR A 207 -15.82 -18.58 -5.21
C THR A 207 -15.25 -17.21 -5.57
N ASN A 208 -15.87 -16.50 -6.51
CA ASN A 208 -15.55 -15.12 -6.83
C ASN A 208 -16.58 -14.17 -6.22
N TYR A 209 -16.15 -12.93 -5.97
CA TYR A 209 -16.95 -11.87 -5.40
C TYR A 209 -16.77 -10.62 -6.23
N VAL A 210 -17.88 -9.93 -6.55
CA VAL A 210 -17.84 -8.80 -7.48
C VAL A 210 -18.69 -7.64 -6.98
N ALA A 211 -18.18 -6.42 -7.16
CA ALA A 211 -18.95 -5.19 -7.03
C ALA A 211 -18.58 -4.19 -8.13
N ASP A 212 -19.58 -3.59 -8.77
CA ASP A 212 -19.40 -2.44 -9.66
C ASP A 212 -19.25 -1.17 -8.81
N LEU A 213 -18.01 -0.69 -8.70
CA LEU A 213 -17.68 0.47 -7.88
C LEU A 213 -18.16 1.78 -8.52
N THR A 214 -18.25 1.82 -9.85
CA THR A 214 -18.75 2.99 -10.57
C THR A 214 -20.24 3.24 -10.30
N LEU A 215 -21.00 2.15 -10.13
CA LEU A 215 -22.39 2.19 -9.67
C LEU A 215 -22.50 2.32 -8.13
N GLY A 216 -21.39 2.29 -7.41
CA GLY A 216 -21.35 2.38 -5.95
C GLY A 216 -21.99 1.18 -5.25
N GLN A 217 -21.89 -0.02 -5.84
CA GLN A 217 -22.42 -1.25 -5.24
C GLN A 217 -21.70 -1.58 -3.93
N ARG A 218 -22.45 -1.65 -2.84
CA ARG A 218 -21.88 -1.81 -1.48
C ARG A 218 -21.83 -3.26 -0.99
N ASN A 219 -22.48 -4.18 -1.70
CA ASN A 219 -22.53 -5.58 -1.33
C ASN A 219 -21.90 -6.41 -2.44
N LEU A 220 -21.09 -7.40 -2.05
CA LEU A 220 -20.51 -8.33 -3.00
C LEU A 220 -21.57 -9.26 -3.59
N THR A 221 -21.60 -9.32 -4.92
CA THR A 221 -22.27 -10.41 -5.64
C THR A 221 -21.38 -11.64 -5.56
N THR A 222 -21.90 -12.73 -4.99
CA THR A 222 -21.17 -14.00 -4.85
C THR A 222 -21.38 -14.87 -6.10
N VAL A 223 -20.30 -15.37 -6.68
CA VAL A 223 -20.28 -16.24 -7.86
C VAL A 223 -19.57 -17.54 -7.49
N GLY A 224 -20.36 -18.57 -7.18
CA GLY A 224 -19.87 -19.88 -6.72
C GLY A 224 -20.53 -20.36 -5.43
N PRO A 225 -19.98 -21.38 -4.75
CA PRO A 225 -18.74 -22.06 -5.13
C PRO A 225 -18.89 -22.87 -6.42
N PHE A 226 -17.79 -22.96 -7.17
CA PHE A 226 -17.65 -23.81 -8.34
C PHE A 226 -16.48 -24.77 -8.12
N THR A 227 -16.60 -26.01 -8.56
CA THR A 227 -15.52 -27.00 -8.54
C THR A 227 -15.26 -27.47 -9.95
N ASN A 228 -14.01 -27.37 -10.41
CA ASN A 228 -13.66 -27.80 -11.76
C ASN A 228 -13.69 -29.32 -11.93
N SER A 229 -13.65 -29.76 -13.19
CA SER A 229 -13.69 -31.18 -13.55
C SER A 229 -12.31 -31.85 -13.59
N GLY A 230 -11.22 -31.10 -13.41
CA GLY A 230 -9.89 -31.69 -13.23
C GLY A 230 -8.73 -30.71 -13.35
N GLY A 231 -7.63 -31.08 -12.68
CA GLY A 231 -6.40 -30.29 -12.64
C GLY A 231 -6.47 -29.15 -11.64
N SER A 232 -5.43 -28.32 -11.64
CA SER A 232 -5.25 -27.23 -10.69
C SER A 232 -4.89 -25.91 -11.40
N TYR A 233 -4.70 -24.86 -10.61
CA TYR A 233 -3.76 -23.80 -10.96
C TYR A 233 -2.32 -24.26 -10.65
N PRO A 234 -1.30 -23.62 -11.25
CA PRO A 234 0.11 -23.96 -11.00
C PRO A 234 0.51 -23.81 -9.53
N LEU A 235 1.27 -24.78 -9.02
CA LEU A 235 1.78 -24.81 -7.63
C LEU A 235 3.31 -24.82 -7.57
N ILE A 236 3.91 -24.64 -8.74
CA ILE A 236 5.33 -24.43 -8.89
C ILE A 236 5.55 -22.96 -9.20
N SER A 237 6.77 -22.50 -9.02
CA SER A 237 7.21 -21.19 -9.49
C SER A 237 6.90 -21.05 -10.99
N THR A 238 6.10 -20.04 -11.33
CA THR A 238 5.62 -19.82 -12.70
C THR A 238 5.37 -18.34 -12.96
N PRO A 239 5.53 -17.84 -14.20
CA PRO A 239 5.28 -16.44 -14.49
C PRO A 239 3.82 -16.02 -14.24
N LEU A 240 3.63 -14.77 -13.83
CA LEU A 240 2.33 -14.12 -13.67
C LEU A 240 2.19 -13.04 -14.74
N GLY A 241 1.10 -13.06 -15.50
CA GLY A 241 0.71 -11.98 -16.40
C GLY A 241 -0.39 -11.11 -15.79
N ILE A 242 -0.20 -9.79 -15.83
CA ILE A 242 -1.17 -8.76 -15.47
C ILE A 242 -1.48 -7.94 -16.73
N GLY A 243 -2.75 -7.96 -17.14
CA GLY A 243 -3.24 -7.40 -18.40
C GLY A 243 -2.75 -8.14 -19.65
N GLY A 244 -2.21 -9.34 -19.50
CA GLY A 244 -1.90 -10.24 -20.61
C GLY A 244 -1.52 -11.63 -20.15
N ARG A 245 -1.28 -12.49 -21.14
CA ARG A 245 -0.88 -13.88 -20.92
C ARG A 245 0.64 -14.00 -21.02
N TRP A 246 1.28 -14.61 -20.03
CA TRP A 246 2.74 -14.67 -19.97
C TRP A 246 3.38 -15.59 -21.03
N ASP A 247 2.69 -16.66 -21.44
CA ASP A 247 3.15 -17.68 -22.40
C ASP A 247 2.50 -17.57 -23.79
N ALA A 248 1.67 -16.56 -24.01
CA ALA A 248 1.03 -16.30 -25.29
C ALA A 248 0.96 -14.81 -25.58
N GLN A 249 0.95 -14.47 -26.85
CA GLN A 249 0.87 -13.09 -27.32
C GLN A 249 -0.60 -12.66 -27.30
N GLU A 250 -1.20 -12.52 -26.11
CA GLU A 250 -2.62 -12.16 -25.91
C GLU A 250 -2.69 -11.15 -24.74
N SER A 251 -3.32 -9.99 -24.96
CA SER A 251 -3.43 -8.93 -23.94
C SER A 251 -4.86 -8.46 -23.72
N PHE A 252 -5.09 -7.81 -22.58
CA PHE A 252 -6.33 -7.17 -22.21
C PHE A 252 -6.25 -5.65 -22.50
N SER A 253 -7.36 -5.07 -22.93
CA SER A 253 -7.49 -3.62 -23.11
C SER A 253 -8.27 -3.05 -21.94
N GLY A 254 -7.56 -2.54 -20.94
CA GLY A 254 -8.17 -1.99 -19.74
C GLY A 254 -7.18 -1.29 -18.81
N LEU A 255 -7.74 -0.72 -17.75
CA LEU A 255 -7.01 -0.20 -16.60
C LEU A 255 -7.01 -1.26 -15.50
N ILE A 256 -5.89 -1.37 -14.77
CA ILE A 256 -5.74 -2.22 -13.60
C ILE A 256 -5.13 -1.35 -12.49
N ASP A 257 -5.78 -1.37 -11.33
CA ASP A 257 -5.38 -0.64 -10.13
C ASP A 257 -5.42 -1.65 -8.99
N GLU A 258 -4.30 -1.80 -8.27
CA GLU A 258 -4.11 -2.77 -7.19
C GLU A 258 -4.37 -4.25 -7.57
N VAL A 259 -3.36 -5.11 -7.42
CA VAL A 259 -3.54 -6.57 -7.48
C VAL A 259 -2.89 -7.21 -6.26
N ASN A 260 -3.71 -7.90 -5.47
CA ASN A 260 -3.28 -8.61 -4.27
C ASN A 260 -3.41 -10.12 -4.46
N PHE A 261 -2.44 -10.88 -3.97
CA PHE A 261 -2.54 -12.32 -3.77
C PHE A 261 -2.29 -12.69 -2.32
N TYR A 262 -3.02 -13.67 -1.81
CA TYR A 262 -2.92 -14.17 -0.44
C TYR A 262 -2.64 -15.68 -0.42
N ASN A 263 -1.93 -16.16 0.60
CA ASN A 263 -1.62 -17.58 0.81
C ASN A 263 -2.73 -18.33 1.56
N GLN A 264 -3.97 -17.87 1.41
CA GLN A 264 -5.12 -18.43 2.10
C GLN A 264 -6.37 -18.28 1.24
N ALA A 265 -7.33 -19.19 1.41
CA ALA A 265 -8.70 -18.97 0.97
C ALA A 265 -9.40 -18.06 1.99
N LEU A 266 -9.35 -16.75 1.75
CA LEU A 266 -9.98 -15.75 2.60
C LEU A 266 -11.51 -15.89 2.59
N SER A 267 -12.17 -15.40 3.64
CA SER A 267 -13.63 -15.40 3.71
C SER A 267 -14.22 -14.20 2.99
N SER A 268 -15.47 -14.31 2.51
CA SER A 268 -16.20 -13.18 1.93
C SER A 268 -16.32 -11.97 2.86
N ALA A 269 -16.25 -12.17 4.19
CA ALA A 269 -16.27 -11.08 5.16
C ALA A 269 -15.03 -10.19 5.09
N VAL A 270 -13.86 -10.75 4.73
CA VAL A 270 -12.63 -9.97 4.52
C VAL A 270 -12.79 -9.08 3.29
N PHE A 271 -13.21 -9.65 2.16
CA PHE A 271 -13.46 -8.89 0.93
C PHE A 271 -14.57 -7.85 1.11
N GLN A 272 -15.62 -8.17 1.87
CA GLN A 272 -16.70 -7.22 2.14
C GLN A 272 -16.20 -6.05 3.00
N ARG A 273 -15.28 -6.31 3.95
CA ARG A 273 -14.62 -5.25 4.72
C ARG A 273 -13.74 -4.38 3.83
N HIS A 274 -12.96 -4.97 2.92
CA HIS A 274 -12.15 -4.24 1.95
C HIS A 274 -13.01 -3.39 1.01
N LEU A 275 -14.12 -3.93 0.48
CA LEU A 275 -15.10 -3.16 -0.29
C LEU A 275 -15.69 -1.99 0.52
N SER A 276 -15.97 -2.19 1.82
CA SER A 276 -16.42 -1.11 2.70
C SER A 276 -15.36 -0.04 2.92
N ILE A 277 -14.08 -0.43 3.00
CA ILE A 277 -12.93 0.48 3.07
C ILE A 277 -12.70 1.21 1.74
N LEU A 278 -13.07 0.64 0.58
CA LEU A 278 -13.00 1.30 -0.73
C LEU A 278 -14.14 2.30 -0.96
N LEU A 279 -15.33 2.02 -0.40
CA LEU A 279 -16.54 2.81 -0.65
C LEU A 279 -16.94 3.75 0.48
N GLY A 280 -16.25 3.63 1.61
CA GLY A 280 -16.39 4.47 2.78
C GLY A 280 -17.60 4.13 3.60
N ASP A 281 -17.35 3.94 4.90
CA ASP A 281 -18.29 4.44 5.87
C ASP A 281 -18.31 5.94 5.75
N ARG A 282 -19.43 6.37 5.19
CA ARG A 282 -19.60 7.71 4.75
C ARG A 282 -19.67 8.63 5.99
N ILE A 283 -18.73 9.57 6.24
CA ILE A 283 -19.01 10.62 7.27
C ILE A 283 -20.36 11.25 6.96
N ASN A 284 -21.14 11.56 7.98
CA ASN A 284 -22.33 12.36 7.82
C ASN A 284 -22.00 13.75 8.36
N LEU A 285 -21.97 14.75 7.47
CA LEU A 285 -22.04 16.15 7.88
C LEU A 285 -23.50 16.47 8.24
N GLU A 286 -23.78 16.64 9.51
CA GLU A 286 -25.05 17.17 9.99
C GLU A 286 -25.03 18.69 9.98
N ILE A 287 -26.09 19.30 9.48
CA ILE A 287 -26.25 20.75 9.45
C ILE A 287 -27.57 21.09 10.15
N ARG A 288 -27.48 21.89 11.21
CA ARG A 288 -28.63 22.35 11.99
C ARG A 288 -28.67 23.87 11.94
N LYS A 289 -29.85 24.45 11.66
CA LYS A 289 -30.03 25.90 11.74
C LYS A 289 -30.34 26.29 13.18
N GLU A 290 -29.61 27.29 13.69
CA GLU A 290 -29.85 27.92 14.99
C GLU A 290 -29.84 29.44 14.83
N ASN A 291 -31.03 30.05 14.85
CA ASN A 291 -31.21 31.49 14.61
C ASN A 291 -30.58 31.96 13.28
N GLU A 292 -29.57 32.83 13.36
CA GLU A 292 -28.79 33.36 12.24
C GLU A 292 -27.49 32.56 11.95
N SER A 293 -27.34 31.39 12.56
CA SER A 293 -26.17 30.51 12.45
C SER A 293 -26.53 29.11 11.94
N LEU A 294 -25.52 28.42 11.44
CA LEU A 294 -25.55 26.99 11.13
C LEU A 294 -24.55 26.28 12.04
N VAL A 295 -25.00 25.21 12.68
CA VAL A 295 -24.16 24.27 13.43
C VAL A 295 -23.87 23.09 12.50
N LEU A 296 -22.59 22.85 12.24
CA LEU A 296 -22.09 21.75 11.44
C LEU A 296 -21.42 20.75 12.37
N SER A 297 -21.82 19.48 12.32
CA SER A 297 -21.20 18.42 13.12
C SER A 297 -20.94 17.16 12.32
N TRP A 298 -19.90 16.42 12.69
CA TRP A 298 -19.53 15.16 12.06
C TRP A 298 -18.72 14.26 12.99
N LYS A 299 -18.85 12.94 12.83
CA LYS A 299 -17.99 11.98 13.54
C LYS A 299 -16.54 12.17 13.14
N SER A 300 -15.68 12.23 14.15
CA SER A 300 -14.25 12.46 13.95
C SER A 300 -13.39 11.37 14.58
N LYS A 301 -12.22 11.15 13.99
CA LYS A 301 -11.26 10.12 14.37
C LYS A 301 -9.96 10.77 14.78
N ALA A 302 -9.29 10.20 15.78
CA ALA A 302 -7.95 10.64 16.16
C ALA A 302 -7.01 10.63 14.95
N SER A 303 -6.04 11.55 14.92
CA SER A 303 -5.03 11.69 13.87
C SER A 303 -5.54 12.06 12.46
N LYS A 304 -6.86 12.20 12.26
CA LYS A 304 -7.42 12.76 11.01
C LYS A 304 -7.55 14.28 11.08
N ARG A 305 -7.60 14.91 9.91
CA ARG A 305 -7.94 16.33 9.77
C ARG A 305 -9.08 16.54 8.80
N TYR A 306 -9.71 17.70 8.89
CA TYR A 306 -10.94 17.98 8.16
C TYR A 306 -10.93 19.33 7.43
N ASN A 307 -11.49 19.35 6.22
CA ASN A 307 -11.83 20.59 5.52
C ASN A 307 -13.35 20.68 5.35
N VAL A 308 -13.91 21.87 5.61
CA VAL A 308 -15.28 22.19 5.23
C VAL A 308 -15.24 22.97 3.92
N ARG A 309 -15.83 22.42 2.88
CA ARG A 309 -15.93 23.06 1.56
C ARG A 309 -17.36 23.45 1.27
N SER A 310 -17.55 24.44 0.39
CA SER A 310 -18.89 24.86 0.01
C SER A 310 -18.97 25.48 -1.38
N SER A 311 -20.13 25.34 -2.02
CA SER A 311 -20.47 25.98 -3.29
C SER A 311 -21.90 26.51 -3.28
N THR A 312 -22.19 27.44 -4.19
CA THR A 312 -23.55 27.94 -4.45
C THR A 312 -24.31 27.09 -5.48
N ASP A 313 -23.61 26.17 -6.16
CA ASP A 313 -24.20 25.22 -7.09
C ASP A 313 -23.64 23.80 -6.84
N LEU A 314 -24.16 22.84 -7.60
CA LEU A 314 -23.85 21.41 -7.48
C LEU A 314 -22.99 20.90 -8.64
N LEU A 315 -22.41 21.81 -9.40
CA LEU A 315 -21.63 21.48 -10.58
C LEU A 315 -20.19 21.17 -10.16
N GLY A 316 -19.55 20.32 -10.96
CA GLY A 316 -18.17 19.87 -10.71
C GLY A 316 -18.08 18.79 -9.64
N ASP A 317 -16.83 18.44 -9.31
CA ASP A 317 -16.52 17.52 -8.23
C ASP A 317 -16.26 18.30 -6.94
N PRO A 318 -17.10 18.22 -5.90
CA PRO A 318 -16.89 19.04 -4.72
C PRO A 318 -15.63 18.86 -3.87
N SER A 319 -14.73 17.94 -4.23
CA SER A 319 -13.32 17.97 -3.80
C SER A 319 -12.63 19.26 -4.28
N SER A 320 -13.07 19.80 -5.43
CA SER A 320 -12.64 21.07 -6.02
C SER A 320 -13.40 22.28 -5.49
N TRP A 321 -14.44 22.10 -4.66
CA TRP A 321 -15.13 23.25 -4.08
C TRP A 321 -14.20 24.05 -3.17
N PRO A 322 -14.34 25.39 -3.15
CA PRO A 322 -13.58 26.23 -2.24
C PRO A 322 -13.77 25.82 -0.78
N ILE A 323 -12.65 25.75 -0.05
CA ILE A 323 -12.66 25.61 1.41
C ILE A 323 -13.30 26.88 2.00
N VAL A 324 -14.22 26.70 2.94
CA VAL A 324 -14.82 27.82 3.68
C VAL A 324 -13.72 28.50 4.48
N ALA A 325 -13.64 29.83 4.38
CA ALA A 325 -12.59 30.61 5.03
C ALA A 325 -12.49 30.27 6.53
N GLY A 326 -11.29 29.87 6.96
CA GLY A 326 -11.01 29.49 8.36
C GLY A 326 -11.44 28.07 8.76
N LEU A 327 -12.00 27.27 7.84
CA LEU A 327 -12.45 25.90 8.11
C LEU A 327 -11.67 24.85 7.29
N GLY A 328 -10.40 25.12 7.03
CA GLY A 328 -9.45 24.15 6.47
C GLY A 328 -8.52 23.60 7.53
N ASN A 329 -8.01 22.39 7.32
CA ASN A 329 -7.02 21.70 8.15
C ASN A 329 -7.43 21.60 9.64
N LEU A 330 -8.73 21.44 9.90
CA LEU A 330 -9.30 21.35 11.23
C LEU A 330 -8.79 20.09 11.93
N ALA A 331 -8.25 20.25 13.13
CA ALA A 331 -7.87 19.12 13.97
C ALA A 331 -9.11 18.30 14.38
N ALA A 332 -8.96 16.98 14.47
CA ALA A 332 -9.99 16.13 15.03
C ALA A 332 -10.25 16.44 16.50
N THR A 333 -11.53 16.39 16.88
CA THR A 333 -11.98 16.37 18.28
C THR A 333 -12.86 15.14 18.50
N PRO A 334 -12.28 13.92 18.59
CA PRO A 334 -13.06 12.69 18.72
C PRO A 334 -13.99 12.73 19.95
N ASP A 335 -15.17 12.13 19.89
CA ASP A 335 -15.71 11.33 18.77
C ASP A 335 -16.47 12.17 17.71
N GLU A 336 -16.59 13.49 17.91
CA GLU A 336 -17.39 14.37 17.06
C GLU A 336 -16.84 15.80 17.03
N ASN A 337 -16.54 16.30 15.83
CA ASN A 337 -16.26 17.72 15.62
C ASN A 337 -17.57 18.49 15.48
N THR A 338 -17.62 19.69 16.07
CA THR A 338 -18.72 20.63 15.94
C THR A 338 -18.19 22.03 15.68
N ILE A 339 -18.74 22.72 14.69
CA ILE A 339 -18.40 24.12 14.38
C ILE A 339 -19.68 24.93 14.17
N ILE A 340 -19.59 26.23 14.42
CA ILE A 340 -20.71 27.17 14.22
C ILE A 340 -20.26 28.22 13.21
N ILE A 341 -21.02 28.37 12.14
CA ILE A 341 -20.83 29.43 11.14
C ILE A 341 -22.05 30.33 11.11
N ARG A 342 -21.86 31.58 10.68
CA ARG A 342 -23.01 32.43 10.33
C ARG A 342 -23.71 31.85 9.11
N GLN A 343 -25.02 32.00 9.06
CA GLN A 343 -25.80 31.60 7.89
C GLN A 343 -25.30 32.41 6.67
N PRO A 344 -24.95 31.74 5.56
CA PRO A 344 -24.56 32.44 4.33
C PRO A 344 -25.69 33.34 3.82
N PRO A 345 -25.38 34.53 3.28
CA PRO A 345 -26.38 35.47 2.77
C PRO A 345 -27.03 35.00 1.46
N GLU A 346 -26.41 34.07 0.73
CA GLU A 346 -26.93 33.53 -0.52
C GLU A 346 -28.22 32.72 -0.28
N PRO A 347 -29.16 32.72 -1.24
CA PRO A 347 -30.41 31.97 -1.10
C PRO A 347 -30.19 30.45 -1.03
N GLN A 348 -29.05 29.97 -1.53
CA GLN A 348 -28.66 28.57 -1.44
C GLN A 348 -27.14 28.43 -1.35
N ARG A 349 -26.70 27.53 -0.48
CA ARG A 349 -25.31 27.13 -0.29
C ARG A 349 -25.27 25.65 0.09
N TYR A 350 -24.32 24.93 -0.48
CA TYR A 350 -24.09 23.51 -0.21
C TYR A 350 -22.78 23.35 0.52
N PHE A 351 -22.70 22.38 1.43
CA PHE A 351 -21.53 22.12 2.24
C PHE A 351 -21.14 20.65 2.16
N VAL A 352 -19.84 20.38 2.23
CA VAL A 352 -19.28 19.04 2.31
C VAL A 352 -18.14 19.03 3.32
N ILE A 353 -17.95 17.89 3.97
CA ILE A 353 -16.82 17.62 4.86
C ILE A 353 -15.87 16.64 4.18
N GLU A 354 -14.60 17.00 4.15
CA GLU A 354 -13.50 16.17 3.66
C GLU A 354 -12.70 15.73 4.89
N GLU A 355 -12.62 14.42 5.14
CA GLU A 355 -11.64 13.81 6.04
C GLU A 355 -10.40 13.48 5.21
N PHE A 356 -9.22 13.82 5.72
CA PHE A 356 -7.96 13.41 5.12
C PHE A 356 -6.97 13.00 6.20
N GLN A 357 -6.06 12.10 5.84
CA GLN A 357 -4.86 11.86 6.61
C GLN A 357 -3.90 13.03 6.30
N PRO A 358 -3.48 13.84 7.29
CA PRO A 358 -2.37 14.74 7.05
C PRO A 358 -1.14 13.92 6.63
N PRO A 359 -0.26 14.43 5.76
CA PRO A 359 1.05 13.82 5.54
C PRO A 359 1.72 13.57 6.90
N PRO A 360 2.48 12.47 7.06
CA PRO A 360 3.18 12.21 8.31
C PRO A 360 3.98 13.43 8.73
N GLN A 361 3.73 13.90 9.94
CA GLN A 361 4.50 14.98 10.51
C GLN A 361 5.87 14.44 10.86
N ILE A 362 6.87 14.84 10.08
CA ILE A 362 8.27 14.54 10.37
C ILE A 362 8.72 15.50 11.50
N TYR A 363 9.01 14.93 12.66
CA TYR A 363 9.58 15.65 13.80
C TYR A 363 11.10 15.76 13.70
N TYR A 364 11.74 14.78 13.06
CA TYR A 364 13.19 14.76 12.84
C TYR A 364 13.54 13.91 11.63
N PHE A 365 14.57 14.32 10.88
CA PHE A 365 15.17 13.56 9.79
C PHE A 365 16.67 13.84 9.72
N SER A 366 17.49 12.80 9.50
CA SER A 366 18.90 12.93 9.15
C SER A 366 19.35 11.75 8.30
N ASP A 367 19.89 12.06 7.11
CA ASP A 367 20.64 11.16 6.22
C ASP A 367 22.16 11.27 6.42
N PHE A 368 22.58 12.04 7.44
CA PHE A 368 23.98 12.30 7.81
C PHE A 368 24.90 12.94 6.76
N GLU A 369 24.41 13.25 5.56
CA GLU A 369 25.21 13.85 4.49
C GLU A 369 25.65 15.28 4.84
N ASP A 370 24.94 15.94 5.75
CA ASP A 370 25.32 17.24 6.33
C ASP A 370 26.33 17.15 7.50
N GLY A 371 26.85 15.95 7.80
CA GLY A 371 27.96 15.73 8.73
C GLY A 371 27.56 15.45 10.18
N GLY A 372 26.29 15.07 10.42
CA GLY A 372 25.82 14.59 11.72
C GLY A 372 26.04 15.57 12.87
N ALA A 373 25.94 16.88 12.61
CA ALA A 373 26.10 17.89 13.65
C ALA A 373 25.13 17.63 14.82
N GLU A 374 25.59 17.89 16.05
CA GLU A 374 24.87 17.68 17.31
C GLU A 374 24.63 16.22 17.73
N TRP A 375 24.99 15.23 16.90
CA TRP A 375 25.09 13.85 17.35
C TRP A 375 26.29 13.66 18.28
N ILE A 376 26.11 12.89 19.34
CA ILE A 376 27.11 12.76 20.41
C ILE A 376 27.53 11.29 20.53
N PRO A 377 28.72 10.91 20.04
CA PRO A 377 29.33 9.62 20.35
C PRO A 377 29.91 9.64 21.78
N LEU A 378 29.74 8.55 22.51
CA LEU A 378 30.22 8.36 23.88
C LEU A 378 30.89 6.99 23.99
N ILE A 379 31.99 6.95 24.72
CA ILE A 379 32.72 5.74 25.07
C ILE A 379 32.48 5.48 26.56
N ASN A 380 31.88 4.33 26.87
CA ASN A 380 31.50 3.92 28.22
C ASN A 380 32.37 2.79 28.77
N ASP A 381 33.40 2.36 28.04
CA ASP A 381 34.42 1.42 28.46
C ASP A 381 35.79 2.10 28.67
N GLN A 382 36.78 1.36 29.17
CA GLN A 382 38.12 1.89 29.49
C GLN A 382 39.09 1.81 28.31
N ASP A 383 38.90 0.84 27.41
CA ASP A 383 39.88 0.46 26.40
C ASP A 383 39.70 1.29 25.11
N ALA A 384 38.49 1.84 24.88
CA ALA A 384 38.14 2.67 23.74
C ALA A 384 38.52 2.01 22.41
N ALA A 385 38.37 0.68 22.34
CA ALA A 385 38.71 -0.10 21.15
C ALA A 385 37.74 0.14 19.99
N THR A 386 36.52 0.56 20.30
CA THR A 386 35.50 0.99 19.34
C THR A 386 35.03 2.39 19.69
N THR A 387 34.64 3.17 18.69
CA THR A 387 33.90 4.43 18.83
C THR A 387 32.87 4.53 17.72
N TRP A 388 31.75 5.20 17.98
CA TRP A 388 30.89 5.61 16.88
C TRP A 388 31.64 6.62 16.02
N GLU A 389 31.70 6.38 14.71
CA GLU A 389 32.34 7.25 13.71
C GLU A 389 31.38 7.52 12.56
N LEU A 390 31.36 8.78 12.10
CA LEU A 390 30.60 9.18 10.93
C LEU A 390 31.50 9.31 9.70
N GLY A 391 31.17 8.58 8.64
CA GLY A 391 31.95 8.57 7.41
C GLY A 391 31.57 7.42 6.51
N THR A 392 32.42 7.12 5.53
CA THR A 392 32.20 5.98 4.62
C THR A 392 32.63 4.69 5.32
N PRO A 393 31.71 3.72 5.53
CA PRO A 393 32.06 2.42 6.09
C PRO A 393 33.12 1.70 5.26
N SER A 394 34.08 1.04 5.92
CA SER A 394 35.29 0.48 5.30
C SER A 394 35.90 -0.69 6.07
N ALA A 395 35.09 -1.38 6.88
CA ALA A 395 35.47 -2.57 7.62
C ALA A 395 35.79 -3.77 6.71
N SER A 396 36.30 -4.85 7.29
CA SER A 396 36.63 -6.10 6.59
C SER A 396 35.39 -6.80 6.02
N THR A 397 34.24 -6.64 6.69
CA THR A 397 32.91 -7.07 6.25
C THR A 397 31.90 -5.93 6.39
N GLY A 398 30.62 -6.18 6.08
CA GLY A 398 29.56 -5.20 6.23
C GLY A 398 29.46 -4.20 5.07
N PRO A 399 28.87 -3.02 5.30
CA PRO A 399 28.61 -2.06 4.24
C PRO A 399 29.90 -1.37 3.78
N LEU A 400 29.94 -0.97 2.50
CA LEU A 400 31.03 -0.17 1.90
C LEU A 400 30.60 1.26 1.54
N THR A 401 29.33 1.57 1.79
CA THR A 401 28.68 2.86 1.58
C THR A 401 27.65 3.05 2.70
N GLY A 402 27.14 4.25 2.89
CA GLY A 402 25.90 4.41 3.65
C GLY A 402 24.70 3.80 2.90
N ALA A 403 23.52 3.93 3.50
CA ALA A 403 22.28 3.40 2.91
C ALA A 403 21.98 4.10 1.57
N ASP A 404 21.31 3.39 0.67
CA ASP A 404 20.97 3.89 -0.67
C ASP A 404 22.19 4.35 -1.52
N GLY A 405 23.40 3.91 -1.14
CA GLY A 405 24.65 4.33 -1.77
C GLY A 405 25.14 5.72 -1.33
N SER A 406 24.66 6.24 -0.20
CA SER A 406 25.10 7.49 0.41
C SER A 406 26.57 7.43 0.82
N THR A 407 27.18 8.60 1.09
CA THR A 407 28.61 8.66 1.37
C THR A 407 28.93 8.46 2.84
N ARG A 408 27.97 8.66 3.73
CA ARG A 408 28.17 8.66 5.18
C ARG A 408 27.13 7.80 5.89
N ALA A 409 27.61 7.04 6.85
CA ALA A 409 26.78 6.42 7.87
C ALA A 409 27.51 6.49 9.21
N TRP A 410 26.76 6.44 10.31
CA TRP A 410 27.35 6.20 11.62
C TRP A 410 27.66 4.72 11.74
N SER A 411 28.89 4.36 12.12
CA SER A 411 29.30 2.97 12.31
C SER A 411 30.07 2.81 13.60
N THR A 412 30.03 1.62 14.19
CA THR A 412 30.83 1.22 15.36
C THR A 412 32.29 1.02 14.94
N ASN A 413 32.97 2.11 14.61
CA ASN A 413 34.16 2.28 13.76
C ASN A 413 33.82 2.33 12.26
N LEU A 414 34.58 3.12 11.48
CA LEU A 414 34.58 2.97 10.01
C LEU A 414 35.33 1.71 9.56
N GLY A 415 36.15 1.13 10.42
CA GLY A 415 36.78 -0.18 10.24
C GLY A 415 36.12 -1.25 11.12
N ASP A 416 36.81 -2.36 11.36
CA ASP A 416 36.32 -3.42 12.25
C ASP A 416 36.13 -2.89 13.69
N TYR A 417 35.09 -3.35 14.40
CA TYR A 417 34.93 -3.05 15.83
C TYR A 417 35.95 -3.83 16.68
N GLY A 418 36.22 -3.33 17.88
CA GLY A 418 37.15 -3.94 18.83
C GLY A 418 36.44 -4.67 19.98
N PRO A 419 37.14 -5.60 20.66
CA PRO A 419 36.61 -6.33 21.81
C PRO A 419 36.36 -5.42 23.02
N ASN A 420 35.55 -5.91 23.96
CA ASN A 420 35.22 -5.31 25.26
C ASN A 420 34.68 -3.89 25.18
N SER A 421 34.01 -3.56 24.07
CA SER A 421 33.54 -2.19 23.83
C SER A 421 32.17 -1.98 24.47
N ASN A 422 31.92 -0.78 24.96
CA ASN A 422 30.59 -0.31 25.33
C ASN A 422 30.49 1.14 24.90
N ILE A 423 29.80 1.37 23.79
CA ILE A 423 29.71 2.69 23.18
C ILE A 423 28.28 3.10 22.92
N THR A 424 28.07 4.40 22.85
CA THR A 424 26.75 4.98 22.71
C THR A 424 26.76 6.11 21.71
N LEU A 425 25.74 6.19 20.88
CA LEU A 425 25.47 7.32 20.00
C LEU A 425 24.14 7.95 20.40
N ARG A 426 24.14 9.27 20.63
CA ARG A 426 22.92 10.03 20.94
C ARG A 426 22.56 10.99 19.82
N SER A 427 21.27 11.04 19.50
CA SER A 427 20.71 12.06 18.62
C SER A 427 20.74 13.45 19.26
N PRO A 428 20.51 14.50 18.47
CA PRO A 428 20.09 15.81 18.98
C PRO A 428 18.76 15.72 19.73
N SER A 429 18.38 16.80 20.42
CA SER A 429 17.05 16.90 21.06
C SER A 429 15.96 17.03 20.01
N ILE A 430 14.98 16.11 20.02
CA ILE A 430 13.84 16.05 19.11
C ILE A 430 12.60 16.56 19.83
N ASP A 431 11.94 17.59 19.30
CA ASP A 431 10.75 18.18 19.93
C ASP A 431 9.47 17.44 19.53
N LEU A 432 8.85 16.76 20.51
CA LEU A 432 7.58 16.04 20.38
C LEU A 432 6.47 16.72 21.21
N SER A 433 6.62 18.00 21.54
CA SER A 433 5.65 18.76 22.36
C SER A 433 4.24 18.81 21.76
N ALA A 434 4.13 18.72 20.43
CA ALA A 434 2.87 18.69 19.69
C ALA A 434 2.46 17.29 19.21
N ALA A 435 3.25 16.26 19.49
CA ALA A 435 2.99 14.90 19.04
C ALA A 435 1.97 14.20 19.95
N SER A 436 1.14 13.34 19.36
CA SER A 436 0.25 12.40 20.09
C SER A 436 0.60 10.93 19.83
N SER A 437 1.39 10.68 18.79
CA SER A 437 1.99 9.40 18.42
C SER A 437 3.26 9.71 17.63
N ALA A 438 4.23 8.79 17.63
CA ALA A 438 5.37 8.81 16.73
C ALA A 438 6.05 7.42 16.66
N GLU A 439 6.77 7.20 15.58
CA GLU A 439 7.63 6.04 15.31
C GLU A 439 9.03 6.55 14.95
N LEU A 440 10.05 5.85 15.44
CA LEU A 440 11.43 5.95 14.96
C LEU A 440 11.60 4.96 13.81
N SER A 441 12.15 5.41 12.69
CA SER A 441 12.67 4.54 11.64
C SER A 441 14.11 4.89 11.27
N PHE A 442 14.94 3.90 11.03
CA PHE A 442 16.32 4.10 10.55
C PHE A 442 16.79 2.90 9.73
N SER A 443 17.70 3.13 8.80
CA SER A 443 18.44 2.07 8.11
C SER A 443 19.54 1.55 9.03
N ALA A 444 19.62 0.23 9.17
CA ALA A 444 20.61 -0.45 9.97
C ALA A 444 21.34 -1.50 9.12
N PHE A 445 22.62 -1.70 9.39
CA PHE A 445 23.39 -2.84 8.90
C PHE A 445 24.00 -3.54 10.11
N ARG A 446 23.58 -4.78 10.38
CA ARG A 446 24.11 -5.60 11.48
C ARG A 446 25.08 -6.62 10.94
N ASP A 447 26.28 -6.61 11.48
CA ASP A 447 27.39 -7.43 11.06
C ASP A 447 28.36 -7.53 12.25
N ALA A 448 27.88 -8.11 13.34
CA ALA A 448 28.70 -8.53 14.47
C ALA A 448 29.30 -9.93 14.19
N ASP A 449 29.81 -10.63 15.19
CA ASP A 449 30.30 -12.01 15.07
C ASP A 449 29.18 -13.08 15.20
N GLY A 450 27.96 -12.63 15.50
CA GLY A 450 26.79 -13.46 15.69
C GLY A 450 26.70 -14.15 17.05
N PHE A 451 27.55 -13.80 18.02
CA PHE A 451 27.58 -14.41 19.34
C PHE A 451 28.11 -13.45 20.42
N GLY A 452 27.38 -13.28 21.53
CA GLY A 452 27.89 -12.53 22.70
C GLY A 452 27.79 -11.01 22.58
N ASP A 453 27.79 -10.46 21.37
CA ASP A 453 27.56 -9.04 21.10
C ASP A 453 26.08 -8.63 21.29
N ALA A 454 25.87 -7.37 21.67
CA ALA A 454 24.53 -6.81 21.91
C ALA A 454 24.42 -5.36 21.46
N ALA A 455 23.23 -4.98 20.99
CA ALA A 455 22.90 -3.59 20.74
C ALA A 455 21.47 -3.29 21.17
N ALA A 456 21.17 -2.01 21.43
CA ALA A 456 19.84 -1.58 21.82
C ALA A 456 19.56 -0.12 21.50
N VAL A 457 18.28 0.20 21.37
CA VAL A 457 17.74 1.57 21.29
C VAL A 457 17.08 1.94 22.61
N ARG A 458 17.34 3.15 23.10
CA ARG A 458 16.70 3.75 24.26
C ARG A 458 16.14 5.12 23.91
N PHE A 459 14.98 5.45 24.47
CA PHE A 459 14.39 6.79 24.38
C PHE A 459 14.61 7.52 25.69
N LEU A 460 15.21 8.69 25.66
CA LEU A 460 15.55 9.47 26.85
C LEU A 460 14.84 10.81 26.84
N ARG A 461 14.41 11.31 27.99
CA ARG A 461 13.95 12.71 28.10
C ARG A 461 15.13 13.65 27.92
N SER A 462 15.02 14.64 27.03
CA SER A 462 16.16 15.49 26.68
C SER A 462 16.69 16.33 27.85
N THR A 463 15.87 16.64 28.84
CA THR A 463 16.23 17.53 29.95
C THR A 463 17.11 16.87 31.02
N ASP A 464 16.94 15.57 31.25
CA ASP A 464 17.57 14.87 32.38
C ASP A 464 18.06 13.45 32.04
N LEU A 465 17.92 13.02 30.78
CA LEU A 465 18.29 11.70 30.27
C LEU A 465 17.58 10.54 30.98
N THR A 466 16.43 10.80 31.61
CA THR A 466 15.59 9.72 32.17
C THR A 466 15.12 8.82 31.04
N LEU A 467 15.28 7.50 31.20
CA LEU A 467 14.75 6.50 30.27
C LEU A 467 13.22 6.58 30.21
N LEU A 468 12.69 6.64 29.00
CA LEU A 468 11.27 6.63 28.67
C LEU A 468 10.97 5.26 28.07
N GLY A 469 10.09 4.49 28.71
CA GLY A 469 9.78 3.12 28.30
C GLY A 469 10.89 2.11 28.58
N ASP A 470 10.78 0.95 27.93
CA ASP A 470 11.77 -0.12 28.01
C ASP A 470 12.89 0.06 26.97
N GLU A 471 14.07 -0.49 27.26
CA GLU A 471 15.13 -0.65 26.28
C GLU A 471 14.71 -1.66 25.21
N ILE A 472 15.03 -1.35 23.94
CA ILE A 472 14.60 -2.15 22.80
C ILE A 472 15.83 -2.80 22.17
N PRO A 473 15.99 -4.13 22.28
CA PRO A 473 17.17 -4.81 21.77
C PRO A 473 17.17 -4.84 20.24
N ILE A 474 18.37 -4.67 19.67
CA ILE A 474 18.70 -4.97 18.28
C ILE A 474 19.37 -6.35 18.29
N ASP A 475 18.81 -7.31 17.56
CA ASP A 475 19.37 -8.67 17.51
C ASP A 475 20.66 -8.70 16.69
N MET A 476 21.79 -8.76 17.38
CA MET A 476 23.14 -8.84 16.81
C MET A 476 23.57 -10.26 16.45
N ASN A 477 22.71 -11.28 16.63
CA ASN A 477 22.96 -12.61 16.06
C ASN A 477 22.64 -12.66 14.55
N VAL A 478 22.10 -11.56 13.99
CA VAL A 478 21.75 -11.44 12.58
C VAL A 478 22.88 -10.79 11.81
N PHE A 479 23.17 -11.37 10.65
CA PHE A 479 24.08 -10.82 9.64
C PHE A 479 23.24 -10.32 8.48
N ASP A 480 23.21 -9.01 8.31
CA ASP A 480 22.56 -8.39 7.17
C ASP A 480 23.50 -8.46 5.94
N ASP A 481 22.92 -8.74 4.78
CA ASP A 481 23.60 -8.72 3.48
C ASP A 481 23.37 -7.41 2.70
N ASP A 482 22.47 -6.57 3.21
CA ASP A 482 22.14 -5.23 2.75
C ASP A 482 21.48 -4.43 3.89
N TRP A 483 21.42 -3.11 3.76
CA TRP A 483 20.76 -2.23 4.71
C TRP A 483 19.30 -2.62 4.95
N ARG A 484 18.89 -2.71 6.23
CA ARG A 484 17.52 -3.05 6.65
C ARG A 484 16.91 -1.91 7.44
N THR A 485 15.66 -1.56 7.16
CA THR A 485 14.96 -0.56 7.97
C THR A 485 14.44 -1.18 9.26
N ILE A 486 14.83 -0.60 10.40
CA ILE A 486 14.25 -0.89 11.72
C ILE A 486 13.21 0.18 12.04
N ARG A 487 12.06 -0.25 12.58
CA ARG A 487 10.92 0.60 12.97
C ARG A 487 10.53 0.33 14.41
N ILE A 488 10.40 1.39 15.19
CA ILE A 488 10.18 1.32 16.63
C ILE A 488 9.15 2.38 17.05
N PRO A 489 7.94 1.98 17.49
CA PRO A 489 6.99 2.90 18.10
C PRO A 489 7.60 3.60 19.32
N LEU A 490 7.42 4.91 19.43
CA LEU A 490 7.91 5.64 20.60
C LEU A 490 7.02 5.33 21.83
N PRO A 491 7.62 5.22 23.04
CA PRO A 491 6.88 5.09 24.28
C PRO A 491 5.91 6.25 24.49
N GLU A 492 4.73 5.99 25.09
CA GLU A 492 3.71 7.02 25.35
C GLU A 492 4.24 8.23 26.15
N ASP A 493 5.17 8.00 27.07
CA ASP A 493 5.81 9.04 27.90
C ASP A 493 6.73 9.99 27.10
N SER A 494 6.99 9.70 25.82
CA SER A 494 7.77 10.56 24.91
C SER A 494 6.98 11.79 24.45
N PHE A 495 5.65 11.69 24.39
CA PHE A 495 4.78 12.71 23.80
C PHE A 495 4.58 13.89 24.75
N GLY A 496 4.49 15.11 24.20
CA GLY A 496 4.40 16.34 24.98
C GLY A 496 5.73 16.82 25.58
N ASN A 497 6.85 16.15 25.24
CA ASN A 497 8.20 16.47 25.71
C ASN A 497 9.18 16.58 24.53
N SER A 498 10.44 16.96 24.81
CA SER A 498 11.54 16.73 23.88
C SER A 498 12.37 15.52 24.33
N ILE A 499 12.84 14.72 23.37
CA ILE A 499 13.55 13.47 23.64
C ILE A 499 14.93 13.43 22.98
N ILE A 500 15.75 12.48 23.40
CA ILE A 500 16.99 12.04 22.76
C ILE A 500 16.84 10.54 22.48
N ILE A 501 17.27 10.10 21.31
CA ILE A 501 17.33 8.68 20.96
C ILE A 501 18.77 8.23 21.14
N GLU A 502 18.96 7.11 21.81
CA GLU A 502 20.26 6.55 22.15
C GLU A 502 20.40 5.16 21.53
N TRP A 503 21.47 4.94 20.75
CA TRP A 503 21.88 3.63 20.26
C TRP A 503 23.11 3.17 21.04
N ASN A 504 23.02 2.01 21.67
CA ASN A 504 24.12 1.38 22.41
C ASN A 504 24.60 0.13 21.66
N PHE A 505 25.92 -0.05 21.62
CA PHE A 505 26.57 -1.26 21.13
C PHE A 505 27.57 -1.74 22.20
N ILE A 506 27.54 -3.04 22.47
CA ILE A 506 28.41 -3.74 23.40
C ILE A 506 29.01 -4.94 22.68
N SER A 507 30.34 -5.06 22.68
CA SER A 507 31.02 -6.24 22.19
C SER A 507 31.57 -7.12 23.32
N ASP A 508 31.67 -8.42 23.05
CA ASP A 508 32.25 -9.38 23.98
C ASP A 508 33.80 -9.31 24.02
N ASP A 509 34.49 -10.29 24.62
CA ASP A 509 35.94 -10.25 24.79
C ASP A 509 36.75 -10.77 23.59
N THR A 510 36.12 -11.16 22.47
CA THR A 510 36.80 -11.69 21.30
C THR A 510 37.23 -10.61 20.29
N PRO A 511 38.47 -10.68 19.78
CA PRO A 511 38.87 -9.84 18.65
C PRO A 511 38.24 -10.33 17.36
N ASP A 512 37.39 -9.49 16.78
CA ASP A 512 36.59 -9.82 15.61
C ASP A 512 36.92 -8.92 14.41
N ALA A 513 36.65 -9.45 13.21
CA ALA A 513 36.92 -8.78 11.93
C ALA A 513 35.60 -8.48 11.21
N PHE A 514 34.67 -7.83 11.94
CA PHE A 514 33.38 -7.42 11.41
C PHE A 514 33.10 -5.93 11.69
N SER A 515 32.14 -5.36 10.95
CA SER A 515 31.83 -3.92 10.99
C SER A 515 30.98 -3.50 12.20
N GLY A 516 30.30 -4.45 12.85
CA GLY A 516 29.46 -4.24 14.02
C GLY A 516 28.07 -3.74 13.64
N LEU A 517 27.75 -2.51 14.02
CA LEU A 517 26.47 -1.86 13.72
C LEU A 517 26.68 -0.55 12.98
N SER A 518 26.04 -0.42 11.82
CA SER A 518 25.95 0.84 11.07
C SER A 518 24.51 1.36 11.02
N LEU A 519 24.34 2.69 11.01
CA LEU A 519 23.07 3.42 11.06
C LEU A 519 23.05 4.53 10.00
N ASP A 520 21.93 4.68 9.31
CA ASP A 520 21.66 5.75 8.34
C ASP A 520 20.15 6.10 8.29
N ASN A 521 19.77 7.17 7.60
CA ASN A 521 18.38 7.57 7.32
C ASN A 521 17.47 7.61 8.56
N VAL A 522 17.91 8.25 9.65
CA VAL A 522 17.15 8.33 10.90
C VAL A 522 15.98 9.31 10.76
N THR A 523 14.77 8.82 11.01
CA THR A 523 13.52 9.59 10.91
C THR A 523 12.66 9.37 12.16
N VAL A 524 12.01 10.44 12.64
CA VAL A 524 10.93 10.37 13.62
C VAL A 524 9.70 11.04 13.03
N SER A 525 8.59 10.30 12.92
CA SER A 525 7.32 10.80 12.36
C SER A 525 6.10 10.20 13.04
N ASP A 526 4.92 10.83 12.92
CA ASP A 526 3.65 10.34 13.48
C ASP A 526 2.96 9.18 12.73
#